data_AF-A0A3A8NU30-F1
#
_entry.id   AF-A0A3A8NU30-F1
#
_cell.length_a   1.000
_cell.length_b   1.000
_cell.length_c   1.000
_cell.angle_alpha   90.00
_cell.angle_beta   90.00
_cell.angle_gamma   90.00
#
_symmetry.space_group_name_H-M   'P 1'
#
loop_
_entity.id
_entity.type
_entity.pdbx_description
1 polymer ?
#
loop_
_entity_poly.entity_id
_entity_poly.type
_entity_poly.pdbx_seq_one_letter_code
_entity_poly.pdbx_strand_id
1 'polypeptide(L)'
;MPPRDAGSTADAGTEPDAGTEPDAGLEPDAGDPVFLSVRLIMPGERHQPDPVEVTYVNAHLYPFLEISGPRLPDRVDLLLDGALLTSLPGGANTFEWDTRTVEEGEHALSARAHVGTQSFMSSSRRVVVDRTPPYLALRTPESGTRDVSEDAPIQAVFSEPIVPETLESNLWMTRGGNFIRPEQSLSPDGTVLTLKPPVEPLPSYVRTLRYEVNFLFLPPVTDRAGNPLSWRSGEWKWVTTRLIPFEDALYAGGRYARFDPSLQLDAKGLPTVAWSEGVLSESHVHVWRFTGESWVPVGSPLWHTLGWALQLDATDSPVVAWIEHVLDGPDCIHVQRWTGETWSEERAPLCLTDGTAYGLTLRLDAAGQPVVAWESDSVPQVIQVARWTGAGWAFVGEPLSAEAGDTDAIWPSLQLAADGTPVVSWTESREGTPKTRRVYVRRWSGDGWEPVGDPLDALDGTTSAGRSSLALDAEGHPVVAWAEYQPEGGFASRLYVRRWTGSTWEPVGGALGAQVPAAHVRSATLRLDASGNPVVAWDADEPDKVSDVYLQRWTGSTWGAPVRVSSATRGALHPSFQLDARGQVTIAWGEFADLPTGSPRIVNFVRRLP
;
A
#
# COMPACT_ATOMS: atom_id res chain seq x y z
N MET A 1 14.12 -96.63 -21.30
CA MET A 1 14.56 -95.23 -21.09
C MET A 1 13.43 -94.45 -20.46
N PRO A 2 13.77 -93.51 -19.57
CA PRO A 2 13.57 -93.72 -18.14
C PRO A 2 12.96 -92.41 -17.53
N PRO A 3 13.16 -92.04 -16.25
CA PRO A 3 12.06 -92.14 -15.30
C PRO A 3 12.10 -91.14 -14.10
N ARG A 4 11.39 -91.49 -13.00
CA ARG A 4 11.76 -91.43 -11.54
C ARG A 4 11.91 -90.08 -10.83
N ASP A 5 11.63 -89.96 -9.52
CA ASP A 5 11.00 -90.78 -8.47
C ASP A 5 10.75 -89.81 -7.28
N ALA A 6 9.60 -89.88 -6.57
CA ALA A 6 9.36 -90.56 -5.26
C ALA A 6 10.20 -90.00 -4.07
N GLY A 7 9.69 -89.83 -2.85
CA GLY A 7 8.41 -90.15 -2.22
C GLY A 7 8.50 -89.98 -0.69
N SER A 8 7.33 -89.76 -0.07
CA SER A 8 6.84 -90.14 1.28
C SER A 8 7.69 -90.02 2.58
N THR A 9 7.01 -89.46 3.58
CA THR A 9 7.28 -89.35 5.03
C THR A 9 7.32 -90.68 5.80
N ALA A 10 7.96 -90.70 6.98
CA ALA A 10 7.63 -91.59 8.11
C ALA A 10 8.05 -90.99 9.48
N ASP A 11 7.29 -91.37 10.50
CA ASP A 11 7.33 -91.00 11.92
C ASP A 11 7.89 -92.16 12.80
N ALA A 12 8.40 -91.77 13.98
CA ALA A 12 8.58 -92.46 15.27
C ALA A 12 9.10 -93.92 15.44
N GLY A 13 9.95 -94.04 16.48
CA GLY A 13 10.15 -95.23 17.34
C GLY A 13 11.34 -96.11 16.95
N THR A 14 12.15 -96.72 17.84
CA THR A 14 12.03 -97.06 19.28
C THR A 14 13.43 -97.42 19.84
N GLU A 15 13.62 -97.22 21.16
CA GLU A 15 14.74 -97.53 22.09
C GLU A 15 15.36 -98.97 22.03
N PRO A 16 16.23 -99.42 22.99
CA PRO A 16 17.57 -98.97 23.43
C PRO A 16 18.58 -100.16 23.57
N ASP A 17 19.87 -99.88 23.81
CA ASP A 17 20.84 -100.88 24.33
C ASP A 17 21.98 -100.17 25.09
N ALA A 18 22.41 -100.78 26.19
CA ALA A 18 23.30 -100.25 27.22
C ALA A 18 24.68 -100.94 27.21
N GLY A 19 25.75 -100.18 27.44
CA GLY A 19 27.09 -100.70 27.79
C GLY A 19 28.13 -99.57 27.81
N THR A 20 28.48 -99.00 28.96
CA THR A 20 29.60 -99.36 29.87
C THR A 20 31.01 -99.01 29.39
N GLU A 21 31.52 -97.93 29.99
CA GLU A 21 32.92 -97.53 30.26
C GLU A 21 33.74 -96.71 29.25
N PRO A 22 34.61 -95.80 29.78
CA PRO A 22 35.07 -94.60 29.08
C PRO A 22 36.51 -94.75 28.56
N ASP A 23 36.79 -94.25 27.36
CA ASP A 23 38.16 -93.96 26.95
C ASP A 23 38.43 -92.46 27.05
N ALA A 24 39.44 -92.13 27.85
CA ALA A 24 39.85 -90.78 28.19
C ALA A 24 40.76 -90.22 27.09
N GLY A 25 40.15 -89.51 26.13
CA GLY A 25 40.86 -88.64 25.20
C GLY A 25 41.04 -87.25 25.82
N LEU A 26 42.27 -86.93 26.25
CA LEU A 26 42.72 -85.60 26.67
C LEU A 26 42.91 -84.67 25.45
N GLU A 27 41.84 -84.27 24.80
CA GLU A 27 41.84 -82.99 24.08
C GLU A 27 41.27 -81.93 25.02
N PRO A 28 41.96 -80.80 25.26
CA PRO A 28 41.28 -79.65 25.81
C PRO A 28 40.27 -79.27 24.74
N ASP A 29 38.99 -79.52 25.04
CA ASP A 29 37.86 -78.97 24.30
C ASP A 29 38.22 -77.51 24.00
N ALA A 30 38.42 -77.22 22.72
CA ALA A 30 38.67 -75.86 22.27
C ALA A 30 37.37 -75.14 22.58
N GLY A 31 37.32 -74.55 23.78
CA GLY A 31 36.09 -74.10 24.42
C GLY A 31 35.22 -73.37 23.41
N ASP A 32 33.93 -73.70 23.42
CA ASP A 32 32.91 -73.20 22.50
C ASP A 32 33.29 -71.83 21.94
N PRO A 33 33.34 -71.64 20.61
CA PRO A 33 33.72 -70.37 20.04
C PRO A 33 32.86 -69.28 20.67
N VAL A 34 33.49 -68.39 21.44
CA VAL A 34 32.78 -67.28 22.07
C VAL A 34 32.47 -66.31 20.95
N PHE A 35 31.19 -66.20 20.59
CA PHE A 35 30.68 -65.18 19.71
C PHE A 35 29.72 -64.29 20.51
N LEU A 36 29.99 -62.99 20.49
CA LEU A 36 29.14 -61.97 21.09
C LEU A 36 28.84 -60.91 20.04
N SER A 37 27.55 -60.62 19.83
CA SER A 37 27.14 -59.40 19.15
C SER A 37 26.94 -58.30 20.20
N VAL A 38 27.47 -57.12 19.94
CA VAL A 38 27.31 -55.94 20.79
C VAL A 38 26.69 -54.85 19.94
N ARG A 39 25.47 -54.45 20.27
CA ARG A 39 24.77 -53.36 19.59
C ARG A 39 24.46 -52.26 20.58
N LEU A 40 24.97 -51.07 20.26
CA LEU A 40 24.61 -49.84 20.95
C LEU A 40 23.35 -49.28 20.30
N ILE A 41 22.27 -49.19 21.07
CA ILE A 41 20.96 -48.70 20.65
C ILE A 41 20.76 -47.33 21.29
N MET A 42 20.60 -46.31 20.46
CA MET A 42 20.38 -44.94 20.91
C MET A 42 18.90 -44.72 21.27
N PRO A 43 18.57 -43.75 22.14
CA PRO A 43 17.19 -43.37 22.39
C PRO A 43 16.43 -43.10 21.07
N GLY A 44 15.21 -43.65 20.93
CA GLY A 44 14.40 -43.54 19.72
C GLY A 44 14.52 -44.69 18.70
N GLU A 45 15.62 -45.47 18.72
CA GLU A 45 15.86 -46.55 17.74
C GLU A 45 15.01 -47.82 17.97
N ARG A 46 14.48 -48.04 19.18
CA ARG A 46 13.81 -49.32 19.54
C ARG A 46 12.54 -49.64 18.74
N HIS A 47 12.01 -48.66 17.99
CA HIS A 47 10.77 -48.79 17.22
C HIS A 47 10.95 -48.47 15.72
N GLN A 48 12.18 -48.30 15.23
CA GLN A 48 12.46 -47.98 13.82
C GLN A 48 13.26 -49.10 13.14
N PRO A 49 12.91 -49.49 11.90
CA PRO A 49 13.65 -50.51 11.14
C PRO A 49 15.03 -50.04 10.66
N ASP A 50 15.24 -48.72 10.56
CA ASP A 50 16.51 -48.11 10.16
C ASP A 50 17.25 -47.52 11.38
N PRO A 51 18.59 -47.63 11.46
CA PRO A 51 19.37 -47.05 12.55
C PRO A 51 19.31 -45.51 12.53
N VAL A 52 19.17 -44.89 13.70
CA VAL A 52 19.33 -43.43 13.87
C VAL A 52 20.81 -43.12 13.62
N GLU A 53 21.08 -42.40 12.53
CA GLU A 53 22.44 -42.13 12.06
C GLU A 53 23.18 -41.12 12.96
N VAL A 54 22.45 -40.18 13.57
CA VAL A 54 22.99 -39.14 14.46
C VAL A 54 22.04 -38.88 15.63
N THR A 55 22.56 -38.84 16.85
CA THR A 55 21.81 -38.46 18.06
C THR A 55 22.25 -37.10 18.56
N TYR A 56 21.33 -36.16 18.73
CA TYR A 56 21.60 -34.83 19.29
C TYR A 56 21.21 -34.82 20.77
N VAL A 57 22.02 -34.20 21.63
CA VAL A 57 21.77 -34.19 23.09
C VAL A 57 22.39 -32.98 23.78
N ASN A 58 21.63 -32.38 24.70
CA ASN A 58 22.08 -31.25 25.53
C ASN A 58 22.32 -31.59 27.01
N ALA A 59 22.00 -32.80 27.45
CA ALA A 59 22.09 -33.19 28.86
C ALA A 59 22.41 -34.69 29.04
N HIS A 60 21.50 -35.47 29.61
CA HIS A 60 21.75 -36.89 29.85
C HIS A 60 21.32 -37.72 28.64
N LEU A 61 22.19 -38.60 28.19
CA LEU A 61 21.91 -39.59 27.17
C LEU A 61 21.76 -40.96 27.82
N TYR A 62 20.77 -41.74 27.37
CA TYR A 62 20.50 -43.08 27.92
C TYR A 62 20.64 -44.18 26.85
N PRO A 63 21.86 -44.52 26.41
CA PRO A 63 22.06 -45.63 25.47
C PRO A 63 21.67 -46.97 26.09
N PHE A 64 21.18 -47.87 25.25
CA PHE A 64 20.91 -49.26 25.61
C PHE A 64 21.90 -50.19 24.91
N LEU A 65 22.38 -51.18 25.64
CA LEU A 65 23.26 -52.22 25.14
C LEU A 65 22.45 -53.49 24.92
N GLU A 66 22.35 -53.90 23.67
CA GLU A 66 21.85 -55.21 23.28
C GLU A 66 23.06 -56.12 23.02
N ILE A 67 23.20 -57.14 23.87
CA ILE A 67 24.30 -58.09 23.81
C ILE A 67 23.72 -59.49 23.65
N SER A 68 24.07 -60.19 22.57
CA SER A 68 23.61 -61.56 22.31
C SER A 68 24.79 -62.51 22.13
N GLY A 69 24.71 -63.68 22.77
CA GLY A 69 25.75 -64.69 22.73
C GLY A 69 25.49 -65.79 23.77
N PRO A 70 26.29 -66.86 23.78
CA PRO A 70 26.10 -68.01 24.66
C PRO A 70 26.43 -67.73 26.14
N ARG A 71 27.12 -66.62 26.44
CA ARG A 71 27.44 -66.18 27.81
C ARG A 71 27.49 -64.65 27.88
N LEU A 72 27.13 -64.09 29.04
CA LEU A 72 27.30 -62.65 29.33
C LEU A 72 28.78 -62.27 29.38
N PRO A 73 29.15 -61.04 28.98
CA PRO A 73 30.52 -60.57 29.12
C PRO A 73 30.94 -60.43 30.60
N ASP A 74 32.25 -60.35 30.84
CA ASP A 74 32.80 -60.06 32.16
C ASP A 74 32.63 -58.57 32.49
N ARG A 75 32.83 -57.70 31.49
CA ARG A 75 32.61 -56.25 31.55
C ARG A 75 32.34 -55.65 30.17
N VAL A 76 31.79 -54.45 30.13
CA VAL A 76 31.64 -53.65 28.91
C VAL A 76 32.28 -52.28 29.11
N ASP A 77 33.25 -51.92 28.28
CA ASP A 77 33.81 -50.57 28.23
C ASP A 77 33.01 -49.73 27.25
N LEU A 78 32.57 -48.54 27.66
CA LEU A 78 32.06 -47.53 26.76
C LEU A 78 33.20 -46.61 26.34
N LEU A 79 33.30 -46.35 25.05
CA LEU A 79 34.34 -45.50 24.47
C LEU A 79 33.74 -44.28 23.80
N LEU A 80 34.30 -43.11 24.09
CA LEU A 80 34.02 -41.85 23.45
C LEU A 80 35.24 -41.45 22.62
N ASP A 81 35.07 -41.28 21.31
CA ASP A 81 36.16 -40.96 20.37
C ASP A 81 37.33 -41.95 20.44
N GLY A 82 37.02 -43.21 20.77
CA GLY A 82 38.00 -44.30 20.94
C GLY A 82 38.72 -44.31 22.30
N ALA A 83 38.51 -43.30 23.15
CA ALA A 83 39.01 -43.25 24.51
C ALA A 83 38.01 -43.86 25.50
N LEU A 84 38.49 -44.46 26.59
CA LEU A 84 37.61 -45.04 27.61
C LEU A 84 36.80 -43.93 28.30
N LEU A 85 35.46 -44.01 28.16
CA LEU A 85 34.53 -43.15 28.88
C LEU A 85 34.21 -43.73 30.27
N THR A 86 33.84 -45.01 30.33
CA THR A 86 33.57 -45.73 31.58
C THR A 86 33.54 -47.26 31.35
N SER A 87 33.54 -48.04 32.44
CA SER A 87 33.39 -49.50 32.40
C SER A 87 32.17 -49.93 33.21
N LEU A 88 31.35 -50.81 32.62
CA LEU A 88 30.13 -51.37 33.19
C LEU A 88 30.30 -52.86 33.51
N PRO A 89 29.59 -53.39 34.53
CA PRO A 89 29.48 -54.84 34.73
C PRO A 89 28.88 -55.52 33.50
N GLY A 90 29.31 -56.74 33.16
CA GLY A 90 28.88 -57.36 31.90
C GLY A 90 27.40 -57.75 31.77
N GLY A 91 26.62 -57.68 32.86
CA GLY A 91 25.16 -57.79 32.82
C GLY A 91 24.42 -56.46 32.60
N ALA A 92 25.13 -55.33 32.50
CA ALA A 92 24.52 -54.02 32.32
C ALA A 92 23.97 -53.87 30.89
N ASN A 93 22.72 -53.44 30.79
CA ASN A 93 22.05 -53.17 29.52
C ASN A 93 21.69 -51.68 29.35
N THR A 94 21.83 -50.85 30.38
CA THR A 94 21.59 -49.40 30.32
C THR A 94 22.79 -48.64 30.87
N PHE A 95 23.00 -47.43 30.35
CA PHE A 95 23.98 -46.47 30.82
C PHE A 95 23.38 -45.07 30.79
N GLU A 96 23.64 -44.27 31.82
CA GLU A 96 23.35 -42.85 31.83
C GLU A 96 24.66 -42.09 31.60
N TRP A 97 24.73 -41.37 30.49
CA TRP A 97 25.85 -40.50 30.17
C TRP A 97 25.46 -39.04 30.41
N ASP A 98 26.12 -38.37 31.35
CA ASP A 98 26.05 -36.92 31.45
C ASP A 98 26.95 -36.25 30.40
N THR A 99 26.37 -35.83 29.26
CA THR A 99 27.14 -35.21 28.17
C THR A 99 27.61 -33.80 28.50
N ARG A 100 27.15 -33.19 29.60
CA ARG A 100 27.62 -31.88 30.04
C ARG A 100 29.09 -31.90 30.47
N THR A 101 29.65 -33.09 30.67
CA THR A 101 31.04 -33.32 31.06
C THR A 101 32.04 -33.26 29.90
N VAL A 102 31.56 -33.16 28.66
CA VAL A 102 32.39 -33.08 27.45
C VAL A 102 32.20 -31.75 26.71
N GLU A 103 33.07 -31.46 25.75
CA GLU A 103 32.93 -30.28 24.88
C GLU A 103 31.72 -30.43 23.93
N GLU A 104 31.25 -29.32 23.36
CA GLU A 104 30.21 -29.39 22.33
C GLU A 104 30.81 -29.81 20.99
N GLY A 105 30.00 -30.48 20.18
CA GLY A 105 30.40 -30.95 18.86
C GLY A 105 30.12 -32.44 18.68
N GLU A 106 30.77 -33.00 17.68
CA GLU A 106 30.54 -34.37 17.26
C GLU A 106 31.45 -35.34 17.99
N HIS A 107 30.84 -36.41 18.49
CA HIS A 107 31.52 -37.49 19.18
C HIS A 107 31.10 -38.86 18.65
N ALA A 108 32.02 -39.81 18.71
CA ALA A 108 31.83 -41.20 18.33
C ALA A 108 31.69 -42.08 19.57
N LEU A 109 30.47 -42.56 19.85
CA LEU A 109 30.19 -43.45 20.98
C LEU A 109 30.19 -44.92 20.52
N SER A 110 30.96 -45.77 21.19
CA SER A 110 31.00 -47.21 20.92
C SER A 110 31.12 -48.02 22.20
N ALA A 111 30.82 -49.31 22.14
CA ALA A 111 30.91 -50.24 23.25
C ALA A 111 31.86 -51.39 22.92
N ARG A 112 32.64 -51.82 23.90
CA ARG A 112 33.54 -52.97 23.81
C ARG A 112 33.29 -53.95 24.95
N ALA A 113 32.68 -55.08 24.64
CA ALA A 113 32.45 -56.16 25.59
C ALA A 113 33.67 -57.07 25.68
N HIS A 114 34.02 -57.54 26.88
CA HIS A 114 35.15 -58.45 27.12
C HIS A 114 34.66 -59.79 27.65
N VAL A 115 35.16 -60.89 27.08
CA VAL A 115 35.04 -62.25 27.62
C VAL A 115 36.42 -62.87 27.66
N GLY A 116 36.95 -63.10 28.87
CA GLY A 116 38.32 -63.54 29.04
C GLY A 116 39.31 -62.59 28.37
N THR A 117 40.03 -63.07 27.37
CA THR A 117 41.01 -62.29 26.57
C THR A 117 40.45 -61.73 25.27
N GLN A 118 39.19 -62.07 24.92
CA GLN A 118 38.56 -61.63 23.67
C GLN A 118 37.71 -60.38 23.91
N SER A 119 37.67 -59.51 22.90
CA SER A 119 36.88 -58.28 22.91
C SER A 119 36.02 -58.15 21.67
N PHE A 120 34.76 -57.75 21.85
CA PHE A 120 33.77 -57.57 20.79
C PHE A 120 33.29 -56.12 20.78
N MET A 121 33.37 -55.47 19.62
CA MET A 121 33.10 -54.04 19.47
C MET A 121 31.76 -53.80 18.79
N SER A 122 31.03 -52.78 19.23
CA SER A 122 29.85 -52.29 18.50
C SER A 122 30.27 -51.41 17.32
N SER A 123 29.34 -51.19 16.40
CA SER A 123 29.43 -50.04 15.49
C SER A 123 29.47 -48.73 16.29
N SER A 124 30.17 -47.73 15.76
CA SER A 124 30.18 -46.38 16.34
C SER A 124 28.87 -45.66 16.06
N ARG A 125 28.37 -44.92 17.04
CA ARG A 125 27.19 -44.04 16.93
C ARG A 125 27.64 -42.59 17.02
N ARG A 126 27.17 -41.75 16.08
CA ARG A 126 27.49 -40.32 16.08
C ARG A 126 26.57 -39.60 17.05
N VAL A 127 27.16 -38.92 18.03
CA VAL A 127 26.47 -38.11 19.03
C VAL A 127 26.92 -36.66 18.87
N VAL A 128 25.97 -35.75 18.69
CA VAL A 128 26.22 -34.31 18.66
C VAL A 128 25.84 -33.76 20.02
N VAL A 129 26.84 -33.32 20.79
CA VAL A 129 26.63 -32.64 22.06
C VAL A 129 26.46 -31.16 21.76
N ASP A 130 25.30 -30.63 22.11
CA ASP A 130 24.94 -29.24 21.82
C ASP A 130 24.05 -28.70 22.93
N ARG A 131 24.54 -27.69 23.65
CA ARG A 131 23.86 -27.00 24.74
C ARG A 131 23.63 -25.52 24.38
N THR A 132 23.91 -25.14 23.13
CA THR A 132 23.77 -23.76 22.66
C THR A 132 22.32 -23.54 22.23
N PRO A 133 21.60 -22.58 22.85
CA PRO A 133 20.23 -22.30 22.46
C PRO A 133 20.12 -21.66 21.06
N PRO A 134 19.14 -22.05 20.23
CA PRO A 134 18.88 -21.37 18.98
C PRO A 134 18.40 -19.93 19.23
N TYR A 135 18.67 -19.01 18.31
CA TYR A 135 18.15 -17.64 18.34
C TYR A 135 17.76 -17.14 16.94
N LEU A 136 16.99 -16.04 16.87
CA LEU A 136 16.64 -15.40 15.60
C LEU A 136 17.79 -14.50 15.11
N ALA A 137 18.54 -14.97 14.11
CA ALA A 137 19.63 -14.23 13.48
C ALA A 137 19.14 -13.09 12.59
N LEU A 138 18.03 -13.30 11.85
CA LEU A 138 17.40 -12.28 11.03
C LEU A 138 15.87 -12.34 11.17
N ARG A 139 15.24 -11.17 11.04
CA ARG A 139 13.79 -11.00 11.08
C ARG A 139 13.39 -10.04 9.97
N THR A 140 12.41 -10.44 9.18
CA THR A 140 11.80 -9.61 8.14
C THR A 140 10.30 -9.60 8.41
N PRO A 141 9.67 -8.47 8.71
CA PRO A 141 10.28 -7.14 8.88
C PRO A 141 11.19 -7.06 10.11
N GLU A 142 12.13 -6.13 10.11
CA GLU A 142 12.93 -5.82 11.31
C GLU A 142 12.01 -5.32 12.44
N SER A 143 12.37 -5.61 13.69
CA SER A 143 11.56 -5.18 14.84
C SER A 143 11.56 -3.66 15.00
N GLY A 144 10.41 -3.09 15.28
CA GLY A 144 10.20 -1.65 15.40
C GLY A 144 9.95 -0.94 14.07
N THR A 145 10.10 -1.64 12.94
CA THR A 145 9.82 -1.08 11.60
C THR A 145 8.38 -0.59 11.52
N ARG A 146 8.21 0.58 10.91
CA ARG A 146 6.90 1.19 10.63
C ARG A 146 6.64 1.12 9.13
N ASP A 147 5.38 1.27 8.75
CA ASP A 147 4.96 1.37 7.34
C ASP A 147 5.31 0.14 6.50
N VAL A 148 5.28 -1.04 7.13
CA VAL A 148 5.46 -2.32 6.44
C VAL A 148 4.20 -2.62 5.60
N SER A 149 4.39 -3.02 4.34
CA SER A 149 3.28 -3.52 3.50
C SER A 149 2.64 -4.78 4.10
N GLU A 150 1.31 -4.94 4.00
CA GLU A 150 0.65 -6.20 4.41
C GLU A 150 1.07 -7.40 3.53
N ASP A 151 1.60 -7.14 2.32
CA ASP A 151 2.15 -8.17 1.42
C ASP A 151 3.65 -8.42 1.63
N ALA A 152 4.30 -7.70 2.55
CA ALA A 152 5.72 -7.90 2.82
C ALA A 152 5.95 -9.32 3.37
N PRO A 153 7.05 -9.99 2.98
CA PRO A 153 7.37 -11.30 3.51
C PRO A 153 7.58 -11.21 5.03
N ILE A 154 6.96 -12.14 5.76
CA ILE A 154 7.20 -12.32 7.20
C ILE A 154 8.08 -13.55 7.36
N GLN A 155 9.36 -13.34 7.67
CA GLN A 155 10.36 -14.39 7.74
C GLN A 155 11.26 -14.25 8.97
N ALA A 156 11.64 -15.40 9.52
CA ALA A 156 12.62 -15.53 10.58
C ALA A 156 13.71 -16.50 10.15
N VAL A 157 14.97 -16.11 10.34
CA VAL A 157 16.14 -16.98 10.14
C VAL A 157 16.70 -17.35 11.50
N PHE A 158 16.72 -18.63 11.81
CA PHE A 158 17.30 -19.18 13.03
C PHE A 158 18.81 -19.35 12.90
N SER A 159 19.54 -19.31 14.02
CA SER A 159 20.98 -19.59 14.07
C SER A 159 21.34 -21.02 13.71
N GLU A 160 20.39 -21.94 13.80
CA GLU A 160 20.53 -23.37 13.58
C GLU A 160 19.15 -24.04 13.32
N PRO A 161 19.11 -25.32 12.89
CA PRO A 161 17.87 -26.02 12.59
C PRO A 161 16.93 -26.21 13.80
N ILE A 162 15.69 -25.76 13.65
CA ILE A 162 14.60 -26.01 14.61
C ILE A 162 13.89 -27.33 14.29
N VAL A 163 13.42 -28.03 15.34
CA VAL A 163 12.58 -29.24 15.19
C VAL A 163 11.15 -28.83 14.82
N PRO A 164 10.65 -29.18 13.62
CA PRO A 164 9.36 -28.71 13.11
C PRO A 164 8.18 -28.98 14.06
N GLU A 165 8.17 -30.15 14.71
CA GLU A 165 7.11 -30.60 15.61
C GLU A 165 6.99 -29.70 16.85
N THR A 166 8.10 -29.09 17.27
CA THR A 166 8.10 -28.16 18.41
C THR A 166 7.61 -26.76 18.03
N LEU A 167 7.51 -26.44 16.73
CA LEU A 167 7.07 -25.14 16.24
C LEU A 167 5.54 -25.05 16.12
N GLU A 168 4.88 -26.09 15.61
CA GLU A 168 3.46 -26.07 15.21
C GLU A 168 2.47 -25.63 16.29
N SER A 169 2.74 -25.96 17.55
CA SER A 169 1.86 -25.62 18.67
C SER A 169 2.34 -24.45 19.51
N ASN A 170 3.54 -23.93 19.23
CA ASN A 170 4.25 -23.02 20.11
C ASN A 170 4.54 -21.64 19.47
N LEU A 171 4.00 -21.35 18.29
CA LEU A 171 4.05 -20.04 17.66
C LEU A 171 2.66 -19.40 17.62
N TRP A 172 2.59 -18.13 17.98
CA TRP A 172 1.39 -17.31 17.76
C TRP A 172 1.75 -15.92 17.30
N MET A 173 0.79 -15.29 16.64
CA MET A 173 0.91 -13.93 16.14
C MET A 173 -0.29 -13.13 16.63
N THR A 174 -0.11 -11.84 16.90
CA THR A 174 -1.24 -10.93 17.09
C THR A 174 -1.37 -9.96 15.93
N ARG A 175 -2.61 -9.61 15.60
CA ARG A 175 -2.99 -8.60 14.61
C ARG A 175 -3.82 -7.53 15.31
N GLY A 176 -3.19 -6.40 15.59
CA GLY A 176 -3.72 -5.30 16.39
C GLY A 176 -4.40 -5.77 17.68
N GLY A 177 -3.71 -6.60 18.45
CA GLY A 177 -4.15 -7.10 19.75
C GLY A 177 -4.98 -8.40 19.72
N ASN A 178 -5.46 -8.83 18.56
CA ASN A 178 -6.18 -10.10 18.43
C ASN A 178 -5.22 -11.23 18.10
N PHE A 179 -5.35 -12.39 18.75
CA PHE A 179 -4.58 -13.58 18.40
C PHE A 179 -5.01 -14.13 17.05
N ILE A 180 -4.04 -14.41 16.19
CA ILE A 180 -4.22 -15.07 14.90
C ILE A 180 -3.24 -16.25 14.78
N ARG A 181 -3.64 -17.27 14.03
CA ARG A 181 -2.77 -18.39 13.65
C ARG A 181 -2.29 -18.18 12.22
N PRO A 182 -1.02 -17.83 11.98
CA PRO A 182 -0.50 -17.73 10.63
C PRO A 182 -0.36 -19.13 10.01
N GLU A 183 -0.49 -19.23 8.69
CA GLU A 183 0.13 -20.33 7.95
C GLU A 183 1.64 -20.23 8.14
N GLN A 184 2.28 -21.37 8.36
CA GLN A 184 3.71 -21.44 8.64
C GLN A 184 4.37 -22.48 7.74
N SER A 185 5.54 -22.15 7.22
CA SER A 185 6.39 -23.08 6.48
C SER A 185 7.83 -22.96 6.94
N LEU A 186 8.44 -24.11 7.22
CA LEU A 186 9.86 -24.19 7.58
C LEU A 186 10.62 -24.76 6.38
N SER A 187 11.80 -24.20 6.10
CA SER A 187 12.69 -24.73 5.07
C SER A 187 13.10 -26.18 5.38
N PRO A 188 13.45 -27.00 4.37
CA PRO A 188 13.85 -28.40 4.57
C PRO A 188 15.05 -28.58 5.52
N ASP A 189 15.91 -27.56 5.62
CA ASP A 189 17.06 -27.55 6.53
C ASP A 189 16.71 -27.08 7.96
N GLY A 190 15.48 -26.64 8.20
CA GLY A 190 14.99 -26.21 9.52
C GLY A 190 15.36 -24.79 9.94
N THR A 191 15.97 -23.98 9.07
CA THR A 191 16.59 -22.70 9.46
C THR A 191 15.78 -21.45 9.09
N VAL A 192 14.88 -21.52 8.11
CA VAL A 192 14.09 -20.38 7.64
C VAL A 192 12.61 -20.66 7.83
N LEU A 193 11.97 -19.88 8.69
CA LEU A 193 10.53 -19.88 8.90
C LEU A 193 9.90 -18.76 8.08
N THR A 194 8.90 -19.09 7.26
CA THR A 194 8.03 -18.12 6.60
C THR A 194 6.64 -18.19 7.22
N LEU A 195 6.08 -17.02 7.52
CA LEU A 195 4.74 -16.86 8.08
C LEU A 195 3.85 -16.14 7.08
N LYS A 196 2.61 -16.63 6.95
CA LYS A 196 1.58 -15.98 6.15
C LYS A 196 0.30 -15.86 6.98
N PRO A 197 -0.06 -14.64 7.44
CA PRO A 197 -1.29 -14.41 8.18
C PRO A 197 -2.52 -14.88 7.38
N PRO A 198 -3.57 -15.39 8.05
CA PRO A 198 -4.80 -15.77 7.36
C PRO A 198 -5.43 -14.56 6.67
N VAL A 199 -5.96 -14.80 5.47
CA VAL A 199 -6.70 -13.79 4.71
C VAL A 199 -8.07 -13.62 5.36
N GLU A 200 -8.26 -12.56 6.12
CA GLU A 200 -9.58 -12.15 6.61
C GLU A 200 -10.23 -11.17 5.62
N PRO A 201 -11.55 -11.26 5.36
CA PRO A 201 -12.26 -10.23 4.63
C PRO A 201 -12.13 -8.92 5.41
N LEU A 202 -11.38 -7.99 4.84
CA LEU A 202 -11.06 -6.73 5.48
C LEU A 202 -12.34 -5.90 5.51
N PRO A 203 -12.82 -5.47 6.68
CA PRO A 203 -13.82 -4.43 6.68
C PRO A 203 -13.22 -3.12 6.15
N SER A 204 -14.07 -2.29 5.55
CA SER A 204 -13.74 -1.02 4.91
C SER A 204 -13.46 0.09 5.94
N TYR A 205 -12.36 0.01 6.68
CA TYR A 205 -11.85 1.09 7.54
C TYR A 205 -10.33 0.96 7.79
N VAL A 206 -9.71 2.08 8.19
CA VAL A 206 -8.28 2.18 8.52
C VAL A 206 -7.98 1.50 9.84
N ARG A 207 -6.89 0.75 9.88
CA ARG A 207 -6.24 0.43 11.14
C ARG A 207 -4.73 0.42 10.95
N THR A 208 -4.03 1.20 11.75
CA THR A 208 -2.63 0.91 12.06
C THR A 208 -2.62 -0.42 12.81
N LEU A 209 -2.23 -1.50 12.13
CA LEU A 209 -2.20 -2.82 12.74
C LEU A 209 -0.79 -3.06 13.28
N ARG A 210 -0.74 -3.26 14.60
CA ARG A 210 0.47 -3.79 15.24
C ARG A 210 0.48 -5.28 15.06
N TYR A 211 1.53 -5.79 14.42
CA TYR A 211 1.81 -7.19 14.40
C TYR A 211 2.87 -7.51 15.44
N GLU A 212 2.71 -8.65 16.10
CA GLU A 212 3.68 -9.18 17.04
C GLU A 212 3.72 -10.68 16.89
N VAL A 213 4.91 -11.25 16.73
CA VAL A 213 5.14 -12.70 16.70
C VAL A 213 5.73 -13.11 18.03
N ASN A 214 5.25 -14.22 18.58
CA ASN A 214 5.72 -14.77 19.85
C ASN A 214 5.84 -16.28 19.80
N PHE A 215 6.80 -16.78 20.56
CA PHE A 215 7.03 -18.20 20.81
C PHE A 215 6.66 -18.52 22.26
N LEU A 216 5.96 -19.63 22.48
CA LEU A 216 5.63 -20.12 23.81
C LEU A 216 6.88 -20.53 24.58
N PHE A 217 6.85 -20.32 25.88
CA PHE A 217 7.92 -20.74 26.79
C PHE A 217 7.73 -22.20 27.25
N LEU A 218 6.49 -22.71 27.24
CA LEU A 218 6.12 -24.02 27.77
C LEU A 218 4.95 -24.63 26.95
N PRO A 219 5.20 -25.72 26.19
CA PRO A 219 6.52 -26.23 25.81
C PRO A 219 7.27 -25.23 24.89
N PRO A 220 8.60 -25.16 24.94
CA PRO A 220 9.37 -24.28 24.08
C PRO A 220 9.53 -24.87 22.67
N VAL A 221 9.77 -23.99 21.69
CA VAL A 221 10.38 -24.37 20.42
C VAL A 221 11.83 -24.77 20.69
N THR A 222 12.29 -25.89 20.15
CA THR A 222 13.67 -26.38 20.38
C THR A 222 14.40 -26.70 19.09
N ASP A 223 15.73 -26.72 19.18
CA ASP A 223 16.59 -27.40 18.21
C ASP A 223 16.47 -28.94 18.34
N ARG A 224 17.34 -29.64 17.62
CA ARG A 224 17.43 -31.12 17.62
C ARG A 224 17.99 -31.70 18.92
N ALA A 225 18.82 -30.95 19.65
CA ALA A 225 19.41 -31.36 20.92
C ALA A 225 18.46 -31.13 22.11
N GLY A 226 17.38 -30.38 21.89
CA GLY A 226 16.37 -30.03 22.87
C GLY A 226 16.65 -28.70 23.57
N ASN A 227 17.54 -27.83 23.06
CA ASN A 227 17.74 -26.51 23.66
C ASN A 227 16.57 -25.60 23.28
N PRO A 228 15.99 -24.87 24.25
CA PRO A 228 14.88 -23.97 24.00
C PRO A 228 15.34 -22.73 23.23
N LEU A 229 14.53 -22.27 22.28
CA LEU A 229 14.75 -21.00 21.58
C LEU A 229 14.96 -19.85 22.56
N SER A 230 16.11 -19.18 22.44
CA SER A 230 16.41 -17.95 23.16
C SER A 230 15.56 -16.82 22.60
N TRP A 231 14.44 -16.54 23.29
CA TRP A 231 13.41 -15.60 22.87
C TRP A 231 12.91 -14.75 24.04
N ARG A 232 12.56 -13.47 23.79
CA ARG A 232 11.73 -12.68 24.70
C ARG A 232 10.47 -12.18 24.01
N SER A 233 9.34 -12.32 24.71
CA SER A 233 8.05 -11.87 24.21
C SER A 233 8.07 -10.36 23.89
N GLY A 234 7.46 -9.99 22.76
CA GLY A 234 7.40 -8.60 22.29
C GLY A 234 8.66 -8.07 21.58
N GLU A 235 9.67 -8.91 21.33
CA GLU A 235 10.90 -8.52 20.62
C GLU A 235 10.78 -8.50 19.10
N TRP A 236 9.73 -9.06 18.51
CA TRP A 236 9.47 -8.97 17.07
C TRP A 236 8.08 -8.42 16.83
N LYS A 237 8.05 -7.11 16.63
CA LYS A 237 6.84 -6.35 16.38
C LYS A 237 7.09 -5.32 15.30
N TRP A 238 6.08 -5.05 14.52
CA TRP A 238 6.12 -4.00 13.51
C TRP A 238 4.74 -3.40 13.35
N VAL A 239 4.70 -2.30 12.63
CA VAL A 239 3.47 -1.63 12.29
C VAL A 239 3.28 -1.75 10.80
N THR A 240 2.15 -2.30 10.38
CA THR A 240 1.70 -2.11 9.01
C THR A 240 0.93 -0.80 8.94
N THR A 241 1.24 -0.05 7.90
CA THR A 241 0.41 1.08 7.49
C THR A 241 -0.23 0.66 6.20
N ARG A 242 -1.47 0.18 6.31
CA ARG A 242 -2.31 0.09 5.13
C ARG A 242 -2.68 1.51 4.75
N LEU A 243 -2.09 2.02 3.66
CA LEU A 243 -2.68 3.13 2.94
C LEU A 243 -4.11 2.70 2.59
N ILE A 244 -5.08 3.42 3.14
CA ILE A 244 -6.40 3.53 2.53
C ILE A 244 -6.12 3.88 1.07
N PRO A 245 -6.78 3.25 0.09
CA PRO A 245 -6.98 3.98 -1.13
C PRO A 245 -7.81 5.21 -0.73
N PHE A 246 -7.11 6.32 -0.59
CA PHE A 246 -7.60 7.64 -0.97
C PHE A 246 -8.32 7.55 -2.35
N GLU A 247 -7.92 6.55 -3.14
CA GLU A 247 -8.25 6.20 -4.52
C GLU A 247 -9.45 5.25 -4.68
N ASP A 248 -10.52 5.40 -3.89
CA ASP A 248 -11.78 4.75 -4.26
C ASP A 248 -12.41 5.49 -5.44
N ALA A 249 -12.90 4.73 -6.42
CA ALA A 249 -13.73 5.25 -7.48
C ALA A 249 -15.02 5.82 -6.86
N LEU A 250 -15.13 7.14 -6.79
CA LEU A 250 -16.36 7.81 -6.37
C LEU A 250 -17.38 7.66 -7.50
N TYR A 251 -18.44 6.92 -7.18
CA TYR A 251 -19.49 6.56 -8.11
C TYR A 251 -20.82 6.41 -7.39
N ALA A 252 -21.82 7.18 -7.80
CA ALA A 252 -23.14 7.26 -7.18
C ALA A 252 -24.22 6.45 -7.93
N GLY A 253 -23.85 5.69 -8.96
CA GLY A 253 -24.78 4.80 -9.68
C GLY A 253 -25.30 5.35 -11.01
N GLY A 254 -24.87 6.53 -11.45
CA GLY A 254 -25.29 7.18 -12.69
C GLY A 254 -24.79 6.51 -13.97
N ARG A 255 -25.48 6.73 -15.10
CA ARG A 255 -25.05 6.17 -16.41
C ARG A 255 -23.86 6.92 -17.02
N TYR A 256 -23.72 8.22 -16.74
CA TYR A 256 -22.60 9.05 -17.15
C TYR A 256 -22.16 9.93 -15.99
N ALA A 257 -20.84 10.12 -15.83
CA ALA A 257 -20.28 11.13 -14.96
C ALA A 257 -19.51 12.12 -15.82
N ARG A 258 -19.42 13.39 -15.41
CA ARG A 258 -18.50 14.33 -16.03
C ARG A 258 -17.13 14.25 -15.35
N PHE A 259 -16.08 14.57 -16.09
CA PHE A 259 -14.70 14.45 -15.65
C PHE A 259 -14.28 15.49 -14.60
N ASP A 260 -15.13 16.43 -14.20
CA ASP A 260 -14.77 17.64 -13.45
C ASP A 260 -15.01 17.54 -11.93
N PRO A 261 -14.21 16.79 -11.13
CA PRO A 261 -14.36 16.83 -9.69
C PRO A 261 -13.96 18.20 -9.13
N SER A 262 -14.70 18.67 -8.13
CA SER A 262 -14.34 19.83 -7.33
C SER A 262 -13.90 19.35 -5.96
N LEU A 263 -12.61 19.48 -5.63
CA LEU A 263 -12.02 19.01 -4.38
C LEU A 263 -11.73 20.19 -3.44
N GLN A 264 -12.12 20.04 -2.17
CA GLN A 264 -11.72 20.89 -1.06
C GLN A 264 -11.17 20.07 0.10
N LEU A 265 -10.32 20.69 0.93
CA LEU A 265 -9.81 20.09 2.16
C LEU A 265 -10.36 20.86 3.36
N ASP A 266 -10.78 20.13 4.39
CA ASP A 266 -11.12 20.72 5.68
C ASP A 266 -9.85 21.14 6.45
N ALA A 267 -10.02 21.79 7.61
CA ALA A 267 -8.90 22.23 8.45
C ALA A 267 -7.98 21.09 8.95
N LYS A 268 -8.44 19.84 8.94
CA LYS A 268 -7.66 18.64 9.27
C LYS A 268 -6.97 18.03 8.04
N GLY A 269 -7.18 18.61 6.86
CA GLY A 269 -6.71 18.13 5.59
C GLY A 269 -7.54 16.97 5.03
N LEU A 270 -8.75 16.70 5.52
CA LEU A 270 -9.61 15.65 4.97
C LEU A 270 -10.41 16.17 3.77
N PRO A 271 -10.54 15.37 2.69
CA PRO A 271 -11.14 15.83 1.46
C PRO A 271 -12.68 15.80 1.49
N THR A 272 -13.27 16.79 0.84
CA THR A 272 -14.66 16.76 0.36
C THR A 272 -14.63 16.95 -1.16
N VAL A 273 -15.32 16.09 -1.91
CA VAL A 273 -15.35 16.10 -3.37
C VAL A 273 -16.79 16.26 -3.83
N ALA A 274 -17.00 17.13 -4.83
CA ALA A 274 -18.26 17.23 -5.55
C ALA A 274 -18.07 16.88 -7.03
N TRP A 275 -19.01 16.16 -7.62
CA TRP A 275 -19.01 15.81 -9.05
C TRP A 275 -20.43 15.63 -9.56
N SER A 276 -20.64 15.68 -10.87
CA SER A 276 -21.96 15.42 -11.47
C SER A 276 -22.09 13.99 -12.00
N GLU A 277 -23.22 13.34 -11.73
CA GLU A 277 -23.64 12.10 -12.38
C GLU A 277 -25.07 12.21 -12.92
N GLY A 278 -25.32 11.57 -14.08
CA GLY A 278 -26.64 11.49 -14.68
C GLY A 278 -26.60 11.61 -16.21
N VAL A 279 -27.77 11.80 -16.82
CA VAL A 279 -27.87 12.15 -18.24
C VAL A 279 -28.04 13.66 -18.36
N LEU A 280 -27.77 14.25 -19.54
CA LEU A 280 -27.80 15.72 -19.73
C LEU A 280 -29.09 16.38 -19.24
N SER A 281 -30.23 15.69 -19.30
CA SER A 281 -31.53 16.18 -18.84
C SER A 281 -31.83 15.91 -17.36
N GLU A 282 -31.03 15.10 -16.67
CA GLU A 282 -31.24 14.64 -15.28
C GLU A 282 -29.89 14.40 -14.56
N SER A 283 -29.00 15.39 -14.61
CA SER A 283 -27.71 15.32 -13.91
C SER A 283 -27.84 15.87 -12.49
N HIS A 284 -27.10 15.28 -11.56
CA HIS A 284 -27.09 15.69 -10.16
C HIS A 284 -25.66 15.87 -9.67
N VAL A 285 -25.42 16.92 -8.89
CA VAL A 285 -24.19 17.09 -8.12
C VAL A 285 -24.26 16.21 -6.88
N HIS A 286 -23.33 15.27 -6.79
CA HIS A 286 -23.06 14.47 -5.62
C HIS A 286 -21.92 15.09 -4.84
N VAL A 287 -22.04 15.13 -3.52
CA VAL A 287 -20.99 15.63 -2.61
C VAL A 287 -20.67 14.54 -1.61
N TRP A 288 -19.42 14.14 -1.54
CA TRP A 288 -18.96 13.14 -0.59
C TRP A 288 -17.80 13.69 0.22
N ARG A 289 -17.75 13.33 1.50
CA ARG A 289 -16.69 13.71 2.43
C ARG A 289 -15.99 12.47 2.93
N PHE A 290 -14.67 12.56 3.04
CA PHE A 290 -13.88 11.54 3.70
C PHE A 290 -13.81 11.80 5.21
N THR A 291 -14.20 10.82 6.01
CA THR A 291 -14.27 10.94 7.48
C THR A 291 -12.93 10.69 8.18
N GLY A 292 -11.91 10.31 7.43
CA GLY A 292 -10.69 9.69 7.95
C GLY A 292 -10.73 8.17 7.88
N GLU A 293 -11.93 7.58 7.79
CA GLU A 293 -12.14 6.12 7.73
C GLU A 293 -12.78 5.66 6.42
N SER A 294 -13.74 6.42 5.91
CA SER A 294 -14.50 6.09 4.71
C SER A 294 -15.04 7.35 4.04
N TRP A 295 -15.44 7.22 2.78
CA TRP A 295 -16.23 8.26 2.12
C TRP A 295 -17.70 8.12 2.47
N VAL A 296 -18.34 9.24 2.83
CA VAL A 296 -19.77 9.31 3.13
C VAL A 296 -20.44 10.40 2.28
N PRO A 297 -21.66 10.18 1.77
CA PRO A 297 -22.41 11.22 1.08
C PRO A 297 -22.77 12.35 2.03
N VAL A 298 -22.75 13.58 1.52
CA VAL A 298 -23.20 14.79 2.21
C VAL A 298 -24.55 15.19 1.62
N GLY A 299 -25.62 14.92 2.38
CA GLY A 299 -26.98 15.25 1.98
C GLY A 299 -27.49 14.49 0.75
N SER A 300 -28.67 14.90 0.30
CA SER A 300 -29.25 14.44 -0.96
C SER A 300 -28.50 15.05 -2.16
N PRO A 301 -28.45 14.36 -3.32
CA PRO A 301 -27.90 14.94 -4.55
C PRO A 301 -28.65 16.22 -4.95
N LEU A 302 -27.93 17.20 -5.50
CA LEU A 302 -28.46 18.48 -5.93
C LEU A 302 -28.69 18.46 -7.44
N TRP A 303 -29.86 18.89 -7.91
CA TRP A 303 -30.17 18.89 -9.35
C TRP A 303 -29.24 19.83 -10.13
N HIS A 304 -28.84 19.50 -11.37
CA HIS A 304 -27.92 20.34 -12.15
C HIS A 304 -28.01 20.08 -13.66
N THR A 305 -27.64 21.08 -14.47
CA THR A 305 -27.60 20.98 -15.94
C THR A 305 -26.27 21.37 -16.60
N LEU A 306 -25.63 22.49 -16.22
CA LEU A 306 -24.53 23.08 -17.03
C LEU A 306 -23.18 23.39 -16.31
N GLY A 307 -23.13 23.84 -15.05
CA GLY A 307 -21.89 23.85 -14.24
C GLY A 307 -22.09 23.75 -12.72
N TRP A 308 -21.04 23.38 -11.97
CA TRP A 308 -21.03 23.34 -10.50
C TRP A 308 -19.65 23.70 -9.92
N ALA A 309 -19.63 24.12 -8.65
CA ALA A 309 -18.42 24.36 -7.90
C ALA A 309 -18.64 24.10 -6.40
N LEU A 310 -17.63 23.51 -5.74
CA LEU A 310 -17.61 23.26 -4.30
C LEU A 310 -16.61 24.20 -3.60
N GLN A 311 -17.02 24.74 -2.46
CA GLN A 311 -16.19 25.37 -1.45
C GLN A 311 -16.50 24.79 -0.06
N LEU A 312 -15.58 24.93 0.89
CA LEU A 312 -15.88 24.77 2.31
C LEU A 312 -15.87 26.15 2.96
N ASP A 313 -16.82 26.40 3.85
CA ASP A 313 -16.76 27.61 4.68
C ASP A 313 -15.75 27.45 5.84
N ALA A 314 -15.58 28.49 6.65
CA ALA A 314 -14.65 28.49 7.78
C ALA A 314 -14.98 27.48 8.89
N THR A 315 -16.16 26.84 8.85
CA THR A 315 -16.58 25.77 9.76
C THR A 315 -16.45 24.38 9.15
N ASP A 316 -15.75 24.27 8.02
CA ASP A 316 -15.65 23.06 7.21
C ASP A 316 -17.01 22.57 6.71
N SER A 317 -18.02 23.43 6.55
CA SER A 317 -19.31 23.06 5.97
C SER A 317 -19.29 23.22 4.43
N PRO A 318 -19.72 22.20 3.67
CA PRO A 318 -19.81 22.29 2.21
C PRO A 318 -20.77 23.38 1.74
N VAL A 319 -20.31 24.18 0.78
CA VAL A 319 -21.13 25.13 0.02
C VAL A 319 -20.98 24.80 -1.46
N VAL A 320 -22.10 24.51 -2.11
CA VAL A 320 -22.14 24.13 -3.52
C VAL A 320 -22.89 25.20 -4.28
N ALA A 321 -22.31 25.65 -5.39
CA ALA A 321 -23.00 26.43 -6.39
C ALA A 321 -23.21 25.58 -7.65
N TRP A 322 -24.36 25.73 -8.31
CA TRP A 322 -24.64 25.04 -9.57
C TRP A 322 -25.61 25.83 -10.44
N ILE A 323 -25.63 25.47 -11.73
CA ILE A 323 -26.54 26.03 -12.72
C ILE A 323 -27.67 25.03 -12.96
N GLU A 324 -28.91 25.51 -12.80
CA GLU A 324 -30.12 24.83 -13.23
C GLU A 324 -30.68 25.52 -14.47
N HIS A 325 -30.95 24.72 -15.51
CA HIS A 325 -31.65 25.15 -16.71
C HIS A 325 -33.07 24.59 -16.66
N VAL A 326 -34.06 25.46 -16.71
CA VAL A 326 -35.47 25.08 -16.83
C VAL A 326 -35.86 25.20 -18.31
N LEU A 327 -36.46 24.14 -18.88
CA LEU A 327 -36.99 24.19 -20.25
C LEU A 327 -37.93 25.39 -20.40
N ASP A 328 -37.67 26.23 -21.41
CA ASP A 328 -38.41 27.48 -21.69
C ASP A 328 -38.35 28.54 -20.58
N GLY A 329 -37.44 28.40 -19.61
CA GLY A 329 -37.18 29.34 -18.52
C GLY A 329 -35.73 29.83 -18.49
N PRO A 330 -35.41 30.80 -17.63
CA PRO A 330 -34.05 31.28 -17.47
C PRO A 330 -33.16 30.25 -16.76
N ASP A 331 -31.86 30.33 -17.00
CA ASP A 331 -30.88 29.69 -16.14
C ASP A 331 -30.90 30.35 -14.75
N CYS A 332 -30.85 29.52 -13.72
CA CYS A 332 -30.71 29.98 -12.34
C CYS A 332 -29.43 29.43 -11.74
N ILE A 333 -28.66 30.30 -11.10
CA ILE A 333 -27.51 29.90 -10.28
C ILE A 333 -28.00 29.72 -8.84
N HIS A 334 -27.91 28.49 -8.37
CA HIS A 334 -28.26 28.09 -7.01
C HIS A 334 -26.99 28.01 -6.16
N VAL A 335 -27.09 28.39 -4.89
CA VAL A 335 -26.00 28.22 -3.92
C VAL A 335 -26.57 27.75 -2.59
N GLN A 336 -26.22 26.53 -2.18
CA GLN A 336 -26.68 25.96 -0.92
C GLN A 336 -25.52 25.55 -0.01
N ARG A 337 -25.76 25.68 1.29
CA ARG A 337 -24.81 25.33 2.35
C ARG A 337 -25.33 24.13 3.13
N TRP A 338 -24.47 23.16 3.40
CA TRP A 338 -24.81 22.03 4.26
C TRP A 338 -24.84 22.44 5.73
N THR A 339 -25.96 22.15 6.41
CA THR A 339 -26.17 22.50 7.83
C THR A 339 -25.64 21.45 8.81
N GLY A 340 -25.29 20.26 8.32
CA GLY A 340 -25.07 19.06 9.13
C GLY A 340 -26.17 18.02 8.94
N GLU A 341 -27.37 18.45 8.55
CA GLU A 341 -28.55 17.58 8.38
C GLU A 341 -29.22 17.75 7.01
N THR A 342 -29.24 18.97 6.47
CA THR A 342 -29.90 19.30 5.20
C THR A 342 -29.11 20.36 4.44
N TRP A 343 -29.40 20.50 3.15
CA TRP A 343 -28.95 21.65 2.38
C TRP A 343 -29.86 22.86 2.70
N SER A 344 -29.25 23.99 3.05
CA SER A 344 -29.95 25.23 3.39
C SER A 344 -30.43 25.94 2.13
N GLU A 345 -31.71 26.33 2.12
CA GLU A 345 -32.38 27.13 1.08
C GLU A 345 -32.46 28.62 1.44
N GLU A 346 -31.66 29.10 2.40
CA GLU A 346 -31.69 30.49 2.86
C GLU A 346 -31.36 31.52 1.76
N ARG A 347 -30.76 31.07 0.66
CA ARG A 347 -30.35 31.92 -0.46
C ARG A 347 -31.28 31.70 -1.64
N ALA A 348 -32.00 32.75 -2.01
CA ALA A 348 -32.76 32.75 -3.25
C ALA A 348 -31.82 32.53 -4.46
N PRO A 349 -32.24 31.74 -5.46
CA PRO A 349 -31.43 31.54 -6.66
C PRO A 349 -31.26 32.86 -7.43
N LEU A 350 -30.10 33.02 -8.07
CA LEU A 350 -29.86 34.09 -9.02
C LEU A 350 -30.35 33.64 -10.40
N CYS A 351 -31.60 33.94 -10.70
CA CYS A 351 -32.18 33.65 -12.02
C CYS A 351 -31.85 34.78 -13.00
N LEU A 352 -31.25 34.40 -14.12
CA LEU A 352 -30.81 35.32 -15.16
C LEU A 352 -32.03 35.85 -15.92
N THR A 353 -32.00 37.10 -16.38
CA THR A 353 -33.12 37.68 -17.12
C THR A 353 -33.09 37.30 -18.59
N ASP A 354 -31.90 37.09 -19.15
CA ASP A 354 -31.66 36.62 -20.51
C ASP A 354 -30.43 35.71 -20.50
N GLY A 355 -30.48 34.66 -21.31
CA GLY A 355 -29.32 33.84 -21.60
C GLY A 355 -29.03 32.67 -20.65
N THR A 356 -28.04 31.91 -21.06
CA THR A 356 -27.49 30.70 -20.45
C THR A 356 -26.18 31.06 -19.74
N ALA A 357 -25.92 30.43 -18.60
CA ALA A 357 -24.64 30.56 -17.90
C ALA A 357 -23.75 29.33 -18.14
N TYR A 358 -22.46 29.58 -18.31
CA TYR A 358 -21.45 28.53 -18.40
C TYR A 358 -20.23 28.86 -17.51
N GLY A 359 -19.32 27.90 -17.37
CA GLY A 359 -18.04 28.16 -16.71
C GLY A 359 -18.11 28.63 -15.25
N LEU A 360 -19.14 28.26 -14.50
CA LEU A 360 -19.39 28.72 -13.12
C LEU A 360 -18.18 28.52 -12.20
N THR A 361 -17.83 29.56 -11.47
CA THR A 361 -16.85 29.53 -10.37
C THR A 361 -17.47 30.08 -9.08
N LEU A 362 -17.01 29.58 -7.94
CA LEU A 362 -17.49 29.96 -6.61
C LEU A 362 -16.31 30.23 -5.67
N ARG A 363 -16.39 31.33 -4.92
CA ARG A 363 -15.55 31.61 -3.74
C ARG A 363 -16.43 32.09 -2.59
N LEU A 364 -15.94 31.91 -1.38
CA LEU A 364 -16.58 32.41 -0.16
C LEU A 364 -15.69 33.50 0.44
N ASP A 365 -16.29 34.61 0.84
CA ASP A 365 -15.59 35.62 1.64
C ASP A 365 -15.38 35.13 3.09
N ALA A 366 -14.70 35.95 3.90
CA ALA A 366 -14.41 35.62 5.30
C ALA A 366 -15.67 35.44 6.18
N ALA A 367 -16.83 35.96 5.75
CA ALA A 367 -18.12 35.78 6.40
C ALA A 367 -18.90 34.56 5.86
N GLY A 368 -18.32 33.80 4.91
CA GLY A 368 -18.97 32.67 4.26
C GLY A 368 -20.02 33.07 3.21
N GLN A 369 -20.01 34.32 2.76
CA GLN A 369 -20.89 34.80 1.70
C GLN A 369 -20.29 34.49 0.32
N PRO A 370 -21.09 33.97 -0.62
CA PRO A 370 -20.62 33.50 -1.90
C PRO A 370 -20.43 34.66 -2.87
N VAL A 371 -19.34 34.57 -3.62
CA VAL A 371 -19.10 35.33 -4.84
C VAL A 371 -18.98 34.32 -5.97
N VAL A 372 -19.75 34.52 -7.03
CA VAL A 372 -19.76 33.67 -8.21
C VAL A 372 -19.37 34.46 -9.44
N ALA A 373 -18.69 33.80 -10.38
CA ALA A 373 -18.44 34.33 -11.70
C ALA A 373 -18.74 33.27 -12.76
N TRP A 374 -19.30 33.71 -13.90
CA TRP A 374 -19.72 32.85 -15.00
C TRP A 374 -19.57 33.57 -16.34
N GLU A 375 -19.48 32.81 -17.43
CA GLU A 375 -19.57 33.37 -18.79
C GLU A 375 -21.03 33.38 -19.24
N SER A 376 -21.46 34.47 -19.86
CA SER A 376 -22.78 34.57 -20.50
C SER A 376 -22.79 33.89 -21.88
N ASP A 377 -23.97 33.57 -22.38
CA ASP A 377 -24.20 33.18 -23.77
C ASP A 377 -24.54 34.36 -24.70
N SER A 378 -24.36 35.59 -24.21
CA SER A 378 -24.50 36.80 -25.03
C SER A 378 -23.53 36.75 -26.21
N VAL A 379 -23.84 37.48 -27.28
CA VAL A 379 -22.92 37.68 -28.40
C VAL A 379 -22.55 39.16 -28.46
N PRO A 380 -21.30 39.54 -28.16
CA PRO A 380 -20.19 38.68 -27.69
C PRO A 380 -20.37 38.16 -26.24
N GLN A 381 -19.67 37.07 -25.90
CA GLN A 381 -19.70 36.52 -24.54
C GLN A 381 -18.93 37.41 -23.57
N VAL A 382 -19.48 37.62 -22.36
CA VAL A 382 -18.86 38.42 -21.31
C VAL A 382 -18.79 37.64 -19.99
N ILE A 383 -17.87 38.00 -19.11
CA ILE A 383 -17.81 37.43 -17.76
C ILE A 383 -18.64 38.28 -16.80
N GLN A 384 -19.59 37.64 -16.12
CA GLN A 384 -20.42 38.26 -15.08
C GLN A 384 -19.89 37.86 -13.71
N VAL A 385 -20.06 38.75 -12.72
CA VAL A 385 -19.68 38.51 -11.32
C VAL A 385 -20.80 38.98 -10.42
N ALA A 386 -21.21 38.16 -9.46
CA ALA A 386 -22.22 38.52 -8.47
C ALA A 386 -21.82 38.03 -7.07
N ARG A 387 -22.23 38.78 -6.05
CA ARG A 387 -22.03 38.44 -4.64
C ARG A 387 -23.35 38.43 -3.89
N TRP A 388 -23.47 37.52 -2.94
CA TRP A 388 -24.56 37.54 -1.97
C TRP A 388 -24.28 38.60 -0.91
N THR A 389 -25.28 39.39 -0.55
CA THR A 389 -25.16 40.50 0.43
C THR A 389 -25.75 40.18 1.80
N GLY A 390 -26.31 38.98 1.98
CA GLY A 390 -27.12 38.61 3.14
C GLY A 390 -28.63 38.76 2.89
N ALA A 391 -29.04 39.69 2.02
CA ALA A 391 -30.45 39.93 1.67
C ALA A 391 -30.80 39.53 0.22
N GLY A 392 -29.80 39.43 -0.65
CA GLY A 392 -29.97 39.13 -2.07
C GLY A 392 -28.65 39.17 -2.83
N TRP A 393 -28.70 38.78 -4.11
CA TRP A 393 -27.58 38.87 -5.04
C TRP A 393 -27.40 40.30 -5.55
N ALA A 394 -26.15 40.75 -5.66
CA ALA A 394 -25.75 42.00 -6.29
C ALA A 394 -24.61 41.75 -7.28
N PHE A 395 -24.74 42.29 -8.48
CA PHE A 395 -23.66 42.26 -9.47
C PHE A 395 -22.46 43.10 -9.00
N VAL A 396 -21.25 42.68 -9.35
CA VAL A 396 -20.00 43.35 -9.02
C VAL A 396 -19.46 44.02 -10.27
N GLY A 397 -19.68 45.33 -10.37
CA GLY A 397 -19.25 46.13 -11.50
C GLY A 397 -19.98 45.81 -12.80
N GLU A 398 -19.47 46.41 -13.89
CA GLU A 398 -19.91 46.10 -15.25
C GLU A 398 -19.40 44.72 -15.70
N PRO A 399 -20.04 44.10 -16.70
CA PRO A 399 -19.57 42.84 -17.29
C PRO A 399 -18.13 42.96 -17.79
N LEU A 400 -17.34 41.93 -17.53
CA LEU A 400 -15.91 41.88 -17.86
C LEU A 400 -15.71 41.44 -19.32
N SER A 401 -15.14 42.35 -20.10
CA SER A 401 -14.52 42.14 -21.41
C SER A 401 -13.37 43.16 -21.55
N ALA A 402 -12.24 42.73 -22.10
CA ALA A 402 -11.03 43.54 -22.20
C ALA A 402 -10.78 44.08 -23.61
N GLU A 403 -11.24 43.38 -24.65
CA GLU A 403 -11.04 43.79 -26.03
C GLU A 403 -12.29 44.53 -26.55
N ALA A 404 -12.07 45.53 -27.40
CA ALA A 404 -13.18 46.20 -28.07
C ALA A 404 -13.60 45.36 -29.29
N GLY A 405 -14.90 45.16 -29.49
CA GLY A 405 -15.44 44.47 -30.66
C GLY A 405 -16.23 43.21 -30.30
N ASP A 406 -16.38 42.32 -31.28
CA ASP A 406 -17.10 41.04 -31.15
C ASP A 406 -16.10 39.93 -30.76
N THR A 407 -15.72 39.96 -29.47
CA THR A 407 -14.72 39.10 -28.84
C THR A 407 -15.28 38.35 -27.65
N ASP A 408 -15.20 37.02 -27.68
CA ASP A 408 -15.74 36.19 -26.60
C ASP A 408 -14.77 36.13 -25.41
N ALA A 409 -15.22 36.62 -24.25
CA ALA A 409 -14.59 36.43 -22.96
C ALA A 409 -15.13 35.16 -22.30
N ILE A 410 -14.26 34.16 -22.11
CA ILE A 410 -14.64 32.82 -21.69
C ILE A 410 -13.72 32.25 -20.60
N TRP A 411 -14.20 31.19 -19.96
CA TRP A 411 -13.50 30.39 -18.96
C TRP A 411 -12.97 31.19 -17.77
N PRO A 412 -13.86 31.79 -16.96
CA PRO A 412 -13.43 32.59 -15.83
C PRO A 412 -12.76 31.75 -14.73
N SER A 413 -11.84 32.38 -14.00
CA SER A 413 -11.24 31.90 -12.76
C SER A 413 -11.34 33.01 -11.70
N LEU A 414 -12.14 32.79 -10.66
CA LEU A 414 -12.36 33.75 -9.57
C LEU A 414 -11.51 33.38 -8.35
N GLN A 415 -10.86 34.39 -7.75
CA GLN A 415 -10.28 34.33 -6.42
C GLN A 415 -10.69 35.57 -5.61
N LEU A 416 -10.69 35.44 -4.28
CA LEU A 416 -10.87 36.58 -3.37
C LEU A 416 -9.56 36.81 -2.62
N ALA A 417 -9.10 38.06 -2.57
CA ALA A 417 -8.04 38.46 -1.67
C ALA A 417 -8.52 38.38 -0.21
N ALA A 418 -7.59 38.45 0.76
CA ALA A 418 -7.91 38.31 2.19
C ALA A 418 -8.92 39.36 2.71
N ASP A 419 -8.99 40.51 2.06
CA ASP A 419 -9.96 41.59 2.33
C ASP A 419 -11.34 41.38 1.64
N GLY A 420 -11.52 40.27 0.93
CA GLY A 420 -12.72 39.95 0.17
C GLY A 420 -12.75 40.55 -1.24
N THR A 421 -11.68 41.23 -1.68
CA THR A 421 -11.62 41.82 -3.02
C THR A 421 -11.58 40.73 -4.09
N PRO A 422 -12.53 40.71 -5.06
CA PRO A 422 -12.49 39.75 -6.13
C PRO A 422 -11.41 40.09 -7.18
N VAL A 423 -10.71 39.04 -7.61
CA VAL A 423 -9.77 39.03 -8.72
C VAL A 423 -10.23 37.95 -9.69
N VAL A 424 -10.39 38.31 -10.96
CA VAL A 424 -10.89 37.41 -12.00
C VAL A 424 -9.87 37.34 -13.13
N SER A 425 -9.52 36.12 -13.54
CA SER A 425 -8.87 35.89 -14.82
C SER A 425 -9.84 35.24 -15.81
N TRP A 426 -9.66 35.52 -17.09
CA TRP A 426 -10.42 34.89 -18.18
C TRP A 426 -9.57 34.89 -19.44
N THR A 427 -10.04 34.19 -20.46
CA THR A 427 -9.38 34.13 -21.76
C THR A 427 -10.28 34.78 -22.80
N GLU A 428 -9.74 35.72 -23.58
CA GLU A 428 -10.54 36.49 -24.55
C GLU A 428 -9.84 36.59 -25.90
N SER A 429 -10.64 36.49 -26.96
CA SER A 429 -10.16 36.59 -28.34
C SER A 429 -9.76 38.02 -28.65
N ARG A 430 -8.67 38.23 -29.40
CA ARG A 430 -8.34 39.54 -29.97
C ARG A 430 -8.99 39.72 -31.34
N GLU A 431 -9.34 40.95 -31.69
CA GLU A 431 -9.65 41.30 -33.08
C GLU A 431 -8.42 41.07 -34.00
N GLY A 432 -8.65 40.47 -35.18
CA GLY A 432 -7.61 40.18 -36.17
C GLY A 432 -7.71 38.78 -36.77
N THR A 433 -6.79 38.47 -37.70
CA THR A 433 -6.68 37.16 -38.35
C THR A 433 -5.25 36.63 -38.19
N PRO A 434 -5.04 35.50 -37.49
CA PRO A 434 -6.03 34.68 -36.79
C PRO A 434 -6.55 35.34 -35.49
N LYS A 435 -7.80 35.03 -35.10
CA LYS A 435 -8.33 35.38 -33.77
C LYS A 435 -7.64 34.51 -32.71
N THR A 436 -6.55 35.01 -32.13
CA THR A 436 -5.83 34.37 -31.02
C THR A 436 -6.37 34.86 -29.69
N ARG A 437 -6.42 33.99 -28.68
CA ARG A 437 -6.84 34.38 -27.33
C ARG A 437 -5.66 34.68 -26.42
N ARG A 438 -5.85 35.60 -25.47
CA ARG A 438 -4.91 35.94 -24.39
C ARG A 438 -5.61 35.84 -23.05
N VAL A 439 -4.83 35.70 -21.98
CA VAL A 439 -5.37 35.71 -20.61
C VAL A 439 -5.37 37.14 -20.06
N TYR A 440 -6.51 37.58 -19.58
CA TYR A 440 -6.70 38.87 -18.91
C TYR A 440 -6.91 38.64 -17.43
N VAL A 441 -6.48 39.60 -16.61
CA VAL A 441 -6.69 39.60 -15.16
C VAL A 441 -7.19 40.97 -14.74
N ARG A 442 -8.30 41.01 -14.00
CA ARG A 442 -8.80 42.23 -13.37
C ARG A 442 -9.06 42.06 -11.89
N ARG A 443 -8.86 43.14 -11.15
CA ARG A 443 -9.14 43.26 -9.73
C ARG A 443 -10.19 44.35 -9.50
N TRP A 444 -11.13 44.10 -8.60
CA TRP A 444 -12.11 45.10 -8.20
C TRP A 444 -11.48 46.12 -7.25
N SER A 445 -11.63 47.42 -7.51
CA SER A 445 -11.09 48.48 -6.64
C SER A 445 -12.08 48.99 -5.60
N GLY A 446 -13.36 48.58 -5.68
CA GLY A 446 -14.45 49.15 -4.88
C GLY A 446 -15.47 49.89 -5.76
N ASP A 447 -14.97 50.55 -6.81
CA ASP A 447 -15.77 51.37 -7.72
C ASP A 447 -15.74 50.85 -9.18
N GLY A 448 -14.73 50.06 -9.54
CA GLY A 448 -14.56 49.54 -10.90
C GLY A 448 -13.59 48.37 -11.01
N TRP A 449 -13.59 47.71 -12.17
CA TRP A 449 -12.63 46.65 -12.50
C TRP A 449 -11.36 47.21 -13.13
N GLU A 450 -10.24 47.04 -12.46
CA GLU A 450 -8.92 47.52 -12.89
C GLU A 450 -8.06 46.38 -13.45
N PRO A 451 -7.32 46.59 -14.56
CA PRO A 451 -6.40 45.59 -15.10
C PRO A 451 -5.22 45.34 -14.18
N VAL A 452 -4.83 44.07 -14.04
CA VAL A 452 -3.58 43.68 -13.37
C VAL A 452 -2.52 43.43 -14.44
N GLY A 453 -1.76 44.48 -14.76
CA GLY A 453 -0.73 44.44 -15.79
C GLY A 453 -1.25 44.26 -17.21
N ASP A 454 -0.32 43.96 -18.11
CA ASP A 454 -0.63 43.66 -19.52
C ASP A 454 -1.25 42.25 -19.67
N PRO A 455 -1.98 42.00 -20.77
CA PRO A 455 -2.51 40.68 -21.09
C PRO A 455 -1.39 39.63 -21.16
N LEU A 456 -1.67 38.41 -20.70
CA LEU A 456 -0.72 37.33 -20.67
C LEU A 456 -0.82 36.44 -21.90
N ASP A 457 0.32 36.27 -22.56
CA ASP A 457 0.60 35.22 -23.53
C ASP A 457 2.10 34.84 -23.45
N ALA A 458 2.45 33.68 -23.99
CA ALA A 458 3.81 33.15 -23.97
C ALA A 458 4.54 33.34 -25.30
N LEU A 459 3.79 33.57 -26.39
CA LEU A 459 4.29 33.59 -27.76
C LEU A 459 3.89 34.87 -28.51
N ASP A 460 3.90 36.01 -27.80
CA ASP A 460 3.64 37.37 -28.28
C ASP A 460 2.32 37.50 -29.08
N GLY A 461 1.29 36.76 -28.63
CA GLY A 461 -0.04 36.71 -29.24
C GLY A 461 -0.09 36.05 -30.62
N THR A 462 0.89 35.22 -30.99
CA THR A 462 0.87 34.46 -32.25
C THR A 462 0.03 33.18 -32.17
N THR A 463 -0.23 32.70 -30.96
CA THR A 463 -0.98 31.47 -30.66
C THR A 463 -2.06 31.74 -29.62
N SER A 464 -3.04 30.85 -29.51
CA SER A 464 -4.14 31.01 -28.57
C SER A 464 -3.78 30.43 -27.20
N ALA A 465 -3.93 31.25 -26.15
CA ALA A 465 -4.05 30.76 -24.79
C ALA A 465 -5.36 29.96 -24.60
N GLY A 466 -5.30 28.95 -23.74
CA GLY A 466 -6.44 28.15 -23.28
C GLY A 466 -7.02 28.69 -21.97
N ARG A 467 -7.73 27.83 -21.23
CA ARG A 467 -8.30 28.16 -19.91
C ARG A 467 -7.19 28.53 -18.91
N SER A 468 -7.40 29.62 -18.17
CA SER A 468 -6.50 30.05 -17.11
C SER A 468 -6.89 29.50 -15.74
N SER A 469 -5.90 29.33 -14.87
CA SER A 469 -6.08 29.04 -13.45
C SER A 469 -5.39 30.12 -12.62
N LEU A 470 -6.17 30.81 -11.79
CA LEU A 470 -5.73 31.91 -10.94
C LEU A 470 -5.56 31.45 -9.49
N ALA A 471 -4.47 31.85 -8.86
CA ALA A 471 -4.27 31.79 -7.41
C ALA A 471 -3.72 33.13 -6.92
N LEU A 472 -3.92 33.46 -5.63
CA LEU A 472 -3.37 34.68 -5.02
C LEU A 472 -2.36 34.28 -3.94
N ASP A 473 -1.25 35.01 -3.86
CA ASP A 473 -0.31 34.90 -2.73
C ASP A 473 -0.87 35.60 -1.48
N ALA A 474 -0.10 35.58 -0.38
CA ALA A 474 -0.51 36.15 0.90
C ALA A 474 -0.70 37.68 0.84
N GLU A 475 0.01 38.35 -0.06
CA GLU A 475 -0.09 39.78 -0.34
C GLU A 475 -1.25 40.13 -1.30
N GLY A 476 -1.92 39.11 -1.85
CA GLY A 476 -3.02 39.27 -2.81
C GLY A 476 -2.55 39.50 -4.24
N HIS A 477 -1.27 39.27 -4.55
CA HIS A 477 -0.79 39.30 -5.93
C HIS A 477 -1.16 38.02 -6.67
N PRO A 478 -1.64 38.13 -7.92
CA PRO A 478 -2.03 36.97 -8.69
C PRO A 478 -0.85 36.18 -9.26
N VAL A 479 -1.01 34.86 -9.24
CA VAL A 479 -0.22 33.90 -10.01
C VAL A 479 -1.19 33.18 -10.94
N VAL A 480 -0.82 33.08 -12.21
CA VAL A 480 -1.68 32.57 -13.28
C VAL A 480 -0.96 31.47 -14.04
N ALA A 481 -1.63 30.34 -14.23
CA ALA A 481 -1.19 29.25 -15.09
C ALA A 481 -2.16 29.09 -16.28
N TRP A 482 -1.63 28.83 -17.48
CA TRP A 482 -2.44 28.54 -18.67
C TRP A 482 -1.70 27.61 -19.63
N ALA A 483 -2.46 26.87 -20.43
CA ALA A 483 -1.92 26.13 -21.58
C ALA A 483 -1.97 27.02 -22.82
N GLU A 484 -0.95 26.98 -23.67
CA GLU A 484 -0.90 27.74 -24.91
C GLU A 484 -0.42 26.87 -26.08
N TYR A 485 -1.14 26.95 -27.20
CA TYR A 485 -0.81 26.21 -28.41
C TYR A 485 0.58 26.58 -28.93
N GLN A 486 1.27 25.63 -29.56
CA GLN A 486 2.61 25.84 -30.10
C GLN A 486 2.55 26.15 -31.60
N PRO A 487 3.47 26.99 -32.13
CA PRO A 487 3.47 27.40 -33.53
C PRO A 487 3.91 26.26 -34.47
N GLU A 488 4.52 25.22 -33.90
CA GLU A 488 5.05 24.03 -34.59
C GLU A 488 3.94 23.18 -35.26
N GLY A 489 2.66 23.43 -34.95
CA GLY A 489 1.52 22.72 -35.52
C GLY A 489 1.18 21.40 -34.81
N GLY A 490 0.06 20.78 -35.20
CA GLY A 490 -0.57 19.74 -34.38
C GLY A 490 -1.18 20.34 -33.11
N PHE A 491 -2.02 19.62 -32.38
CA PHE A 491 -2.63 20.13 -31.15
C PHE A 491 -1.63 20.33 -29.99
N ALA A 492 -0.33 20.48 -30.25
CA ALA A 492 0.68 20.65 -29.22
C ALA A 492 0.43 21.94 -28.42
N SER A 493 0.42 21.84 -27.11
CA SER A 493 0.33 22.98 -26.20
C SER A 493 1.29 22.79 -25.02
N ARG A 494 1.76 23.90 -24.45
CA ARG A 494 2.65 23.90 -23.28
C ARG A 494 2.05 24.76 -22.18
N LEU A 495 2.40 24.46 -20.93
CA LEU A 495 1.95 25.25 -19.79
C LEU A 495 2.94 26.34 -19.45
N TYR A 496 2.39 27.50 -19.14
CA TYR A 496 3.13 28.66 -18.68
C TYR A 496 2.56 29.13 -17.36
N VAL A 497 3.43 29.63 -16.50
CA VAL A 497 3.07 30.21 -15.20
C VAL A 497 3.72 31.58 -15.10
N ARG A 498 2.92 32.60 -14.78
CA ARG A 498 3.42 33.94 -14.47
C ARG A 498 2.91 34.39 -13.12
N ARG A 499 3.74 35.16 -12.42
CA ARG A 499 3.42 35.78 -11.14
C ARG A 499 3.49 37.30 -11.28
N TRP A 500 2.57 38.00 -10.62
CA TRP A 500 2.58 39.45 -10.54
C TRP A 500 3.48 39.91 -9.39
N THR A 501 4.36 40.87 -9.65
CA THR A 501 5.29 41.42 -8.65
C THR A 501 4.74 42.60 -7.87
N GLY A 502 3.50 43.02 -8.15
CA GLY A 502 2.96 44.32 -7.76
C GLY A 502 3.07 45.38 -8.86
N SER A 503 3.93 45.16 -9.86
CA SER A 503 4.14 46.13 -10.96
C SER A 503 4.33 45.50 -12.34
N THR A 504 4.79 44.26 -12.43
CA THR A 504 5.03 43.55 -13.69
C THR A 504 4.75 42.05 -13.55
N TRP A 505 4.47 41.40 -14.67
CA TRP A 505 4.37 39.95 -14.75
C TRP A 505 5.73 39.32 -14.98
N GLU A 506 6.13 38.37 -14.13
CA GLU A 506 7.36 37.60 -14.26
C GLU A 506 7.05 36.12 -14.55
N PRO A 507 7.81 35.44 -15.42
CA PRO A 507 7.68 34.00 -15.61
C PRO A 507 8.16 33.24 -14.36
N VAL A 508 7.45 32.17 -14.00
CA VAL A 508 7.90 31.22 -12.99
C VAL A 508 8.53 30.01 -13.69
N GLY A 509 9.84 30.08 -13.89
CA GLY A 509 10.60 29.04 -14.58
C GLY A 509 10.31 28.98 -16.09
N GLY A 510 10.66 27.84 -16.70
CA GLY A 510 10.36 27.54 -18.10
C GLY A 510 8.99 26.89 -18.30
N ALA A 511 8.63 26.65 -19.57
CA ALA A 511 7.39 25.98 -19.93
C ALA A 511 7.32 24.53 -19.39
N LEU A 512 6.15 24.12 -18.90
CA LEU A 512 5.88 22.73 -18.47
C LEU A 512 5.20 21.94 -19.60
N GLY A 513 5.16 20.62 -19.45
CA GLY A 513 4.60 19.71 -20.46
C GLY A 513 5.53 19.50 -21.67
N ALA A 514 6.77 19.95 -21.61
CA ALA A 514 7.74 19.89 -22.72
C ALA A 514 8.55 18.57 -22.79
N GLN A 515 8.26 17.56 -21.95
CA GLN A 515 9.17 16.42 -21.69
C GLN A 515 8.83 15.09 -22.39
N VAL A 516 7.87 15.03 -23.32
CA VAL A 516 7.57 13.84 -24.16
C VAL A 516 6.99 14.35 -25.51
N PRO A 517 7.01 13.62 -26.64
CA PRO A 517 6.76 14.22 -27.96
C PRO A 517 5.38 14.87 -28.01
N ALA A 518 5.29 16.06 -28.62
CA ALA A 518 4.09 16.88 -28.86
C ALA A 518 2.86 16.54 -27.99
N ALA A 519 2.96 16.79 -26.68
CA ALA A 519 1.82 16.63 -25.78
C ALA A 519 0.81 17.77 -25.97
N HIS A 520 -0.48 17.45 -25.89
CA HIS A 520 -1.55 18.43 -25.82
C HIS A 520 -2.04 18.51 -24.38
N VAL A 521 -1.89 19.69 -23.78
CA VAL A 521 -2.36 20.01 -22.43
C VAL A 521 -3.70 20.73 -22.50
N ARG A 522 -4.73 20.20 -21.82
CA ARG A 522 -6.09 20.78 -21.84
C ARG A 522 -6.40 21.61 -20.60
N SER A 523 -6.41 20.98 -19.43
CA SER A 523 -6.82 21.63 -18.18
C SER A 523 -5.63 21.79 -17.26
N ALA A 524 -5.37 23.02 -16.81
CA ALA A 524 -4.40 23.32 -15.78
C ALA A 524 -5.11 23.76 -14.51
N THR A 525 -4.68 23.24 -13.37
CA THR A 525 -5.04 23.78 -12.06
C THR A 525 -3.80 24.25 -11.33
N LEU A 526 -3.90 25.42 -10.70
CA LEU A 526 -2.83 26.07 -9.96
C LEU A 526 -3.26 26.26 -8.50
N ARG A 527 -2.35 25.98 -7.56
CA ARG A 527 -2.43 26.36 -6.16
C ARG A 527 -1.06 26.83 -5.68
N LEU A 528 -1.04 27.65 -4.65
CA LEU A 528 0.20 28.08 -4.01
C LEU A 528 0.35 27.34 -2.67
N ASP A 529 1.58 26.96 -2.33
CA ASP A 529 1.91 26.52 -0.98
C ASP A 529 1.95 27.69 0.01
N ALA A 530 2.13 27.40 1.30
CA ALA A 530 2.19 28.42 2.36
C ALA A 530 3.36 29.42 2.20
N SER A 531 4.33 29.14 1.33
CA SER A 531 5.44 30.04 1.00
C SER A 531 5.21 30.80 -0.31
N GLY A 532 4.03 30.68 -0.92
CA GLY A 532 3.70 31.32 -2.20
C GLY A 532 4.28 30.59 -3.42
N ASN A 533 4.85 29.39 -3.27
CA ASN A 533 5.38 28.65 -4.41
C ASN A 533 4.26 27.94 -5.17
N PRO A 534 4.21 28.05 -6.51
CA PRO A 534 3.18 27.40 -7.30
C PRO A 534 3.37 25.89 -7.41
N VAL A 535 2.26 25.18 -7.30
CA VAL A 535 2.07 23.78 -7.69
C VAL A 535 1.06 23.77 -8.82
N VAL A 536 1.35 23.02 -9.89
CA VAL A 536 0.49 22.95 -11.07
C VAL A 536 0.19 21.49 -11.37
N ALA A 537 -1.08 21.17 -11.56
CA ALA A 537 -1.54 19.88 -12.07
C ALA A 537 -2.20 20.07 -13.43
N TRP A 538 -2.05 19.09 -14.31
CA TRP A 538 -2.66 19.16 -15.64
C TRP A 538 -2.94 17.80 -16.23
N ASP A 539 -3.91 17.75 -17.14
CA ASP A 539 -4.07 16.60 -18.03
C ASP A 539 -3.35 16.82 -19.36
N ALA A 540 -2.69 15.78 -19.85
CA ALA A 540 -2.00 15.78 -21.13
C ALA A 540 -2.24 14.49 -21.90
N ASP A 541 -2.50 14.59 -23.20
CA ASP A 541 -2.44 13.46 -24.14
C ASP A 541 -1.19 13.52 -25.00
N GLU A 542 -0.56 12.37 -25.18
CA GLU A 542 0.47 12.16 -26.19
C GLU A 542 -0.17 11.52 -27.44
N PRO A 543 0.42 11.70 -28.63
CA PRO A 543 -0.01 10.98 -29.83
C PRO A 543 -0.08 9.47 -29.56
N ASP A 544 -1.22 8.86 -29.91
CA ASP A 544 -1.50 7.42 -29.77
C ASP A 544 -1.54 6.87 -28.32
N LYS A 545 -1.63 7.74 -27.29
CA LYS A 545 -1.77 7.32 -25.89
C LYS A 545 -3.06 7.86 -25.26
N VAL A 546 -3.45 7.22 -24.15
CA VAL A 546 -4.51 7.75 -23.28
C VAL A 546 -4.02 9.01 -22.55
N SER A 547 -4.95 9.90 -22.21
CA SER A 547 -4.65 11.10 -21.43
C SER A 547 -4.22 10.77 -20.01
N ASP A 548 -3.25 11.51 -19.50
CA ASP A 548 -2.68 11.33 -18.17
C ASP A 548 -2.69 12.61 -17.36
N VAL A 549 -2.85 12.46 -16.04
CA VAL A 549 -2.73 13.58 -15.11
C VAL A 549 -1.31 13.65 -14.57
N TYR A 550 -0.73 14.83 -14.65
CA TYR A 550 0.60 15.15 -14.13
C TYR A 550 0.53 16.27 -13.09
N LEU A 551 1.56 16.34 -12.25
CA LEU A 551 1.75 17.40 -11.27
C LEU A 551 3.24 17.80 -11.18
N GLN A 552 3.49 19.09 -11.03
CA GLN A 552 4.81 19.64 -10.71
C GLN A 552 4.73 20.73 -9.64
N ARG A 553 5.79 20.83 -8.85
CA ARG A 553 5.98 21.81 -7.79
C ARG A 553 7.18 22.70 -8.09
N TRP A 554 7.02 24.00 -7.86
CA TRP A 554 8.12 24.94 -7.87
C TRP A 554 8.91 24.85 -6.57
N THR A 555 10.24 24.81 -6.67
CA THR A 555 11.16 24.68 -5.53
C THR A 555 11.61 26.04 -4.96
N GLY A 556 11.14 27.14 -5.54
CA GLY A 556 11.65 28.49 -5.28
C GLY A 556 12.56 29.00 -6.39
N SER A 557 13.25 28.11 -7.11
CA SER A 557 14.15 28.47 -8.22
C SER A 557 13.98 27.64 -9.49
N THR A 558 13.44 26.42 -9.39
CA THR A 558 13.24 25.52 -10.53
C THR A 558 11.98 24.68 -10.37
N TRP A 559 11.45 24.14 -11.46
CA TRP A 559 10.41 23.12 -11.39
C TRP A 559 11.03 21.77 -11.03
N GLY A 560 10.37 21.03 -10.13
CA GLY A 560 10.70 19.64 -9.86
C GLY A 560 10.37 18.72 -11.04
N ALA A 561 10.76 17.45 -10.95
CA ALA A 561 10.39 16.44 -11.95
C ALA A 561 8.87 16.25 -12.02
N PRO A 562 8.28 15.97 -13.21
CA PRO A 562 6.86 15.68 -13.32
C PRO A 562 6.50 14.39 -12.59
N VAL A 563 5.46 14.46 -11.77
CA VAL A 563 4.85 13.31 -11.11
C VAL A 563 3.60 12.92 -11.87
N ARG A 564 3.53 11.69 -12.37
CA ARG A 564 2.33 11.13 -13.00
C ARG A 564 1.37 10.63 -11.93
N VAL A 565 0.15 11.14 -11.93
CA VAL A 565 -0.87 10.93 -10.89
C VAL A 565 -1.87 9.84 -11.29
N SER A 566 -2.25 9.73 -12.57
CA SER A 566 -3.26 8.75 -13.02
C SER A 566 -2.69 7.33 -13.21
N SER A 567 -3.54 6.35 -13.54
CA SER A 567 -3.12 4.99 -13.95
C SER A 567 -2.70 4.97 -15.43
N ALA A 568 -1.67 4.20 -15.82
CA ALA A 568 -1.10 4.20 -17.20
C ALA A 568 -1.98 3.55 -18.27
N THR A 569 -3.15 3.07 -17.88
CA THR A 569 -3.96 2.17 -18.70
C THR A 569 -5.31 2.77 -19.09
N ARG A 570 -5.67 3.93 -18.55
CA ARG A 570 -6.99 4.53 -18.70
C ARG A 570 -6.88 6.05 -18.85
N GLY A 571 -7.71 6.63 -19.71
CA GLY A 571 -7.74 8.08 -19.92
C GLY A 571 -8.21 8.81 -18.67
N ALA A 572 -7.37 9.70 -18.16
CA ALA A 572 -7.58 10.52 -16.98
C ALA A 572 -7.51 12.01 -17.34
N LEU A 573 -8.44 12.80 -16.82
CA LEU A 573 -8.61 14.20 -17.20
C LEU A 573 -9.08 15.09 -16.03
N HIS A 574 -9.00 16.41 -16.22
CA HIS A 574 -9.58 17.44 -15.36
C HIS A 574 -9.16 17.35 -13.88
N PRO A 575 -7.85 17.46 -13.58
CA PRO A 575 -7.36 17.38 -12.21
C PRO A 575 -7.79 18.56 -11.35
N SER A 576 -8.20 18.26 -10.13
CA SER A 576 -8.61 19.21 -9.09
C SER A 576 -7.88 18.90 -7.81
N PHE A 577 -7.05 19.81 -7.31
CA PHE A 577 -6.22 19.52 -6.15
C PHE A 577 -6.21 20.67 -5.14
N GLN A 578 -5.80 20.32 -3.93
CA GLN A 578 -5.59 21.23 -2.82
C GLN A 578 -4.31 20.84 -2.07
N LEU A 579 -3.76 21.81 -1.35
CA LEU A 579 -2.60 21.66 -0.49
C LEU A 579 -3.07 21.78 0.97
N ASP A 580 -2.59 20.90 1.84
CA ASP A 580 -2.75 21.08 3.28
C ASP A 580 -1.74 22.09 3.83
N ALA A 581 -1.84 22.43 5.12
CA ALA A 581 -0.94 23.38 5.78
C ALA A 581 0.54 22.95 5.80
N ARG A 582 0.84 21.67 5.54
CA ARG A 582 2.20 21.13 5.42
C ARG A 582 2.70 21.12 3.97
N GLY A 583 1.88 21.55 3.02
CA GLY A 583 2.17 21.52 1.60
C GLY A 583 1.94 20.15 0.96
N GLN A 584 1.26 19.23 1.65
CA GLN A 584 0.92 17.92 1.12
C GLN A 584 -0.22 18.05 0.10
N VAL A 585 -0.08 17.42 -1.06
CA VAL A 585 -1.08 17.49 -2.12
C VAL A 585 -2.15 16.43 -1.91
N THR A 586 -3.42 16.83 -1.99
CA THR A 586 -4.53 15.92 -2.27
C THR A 586 -5.13 16.31 -3.61
N ILE A 587 -5.23 15.36 -4.55
CA ILE A 587 -5.65 15.58 -5.93
C ILE A 587 -6.75 14.61 -6.32
N ALA A 588 -7.78 15.10 -7.00
CA ALA A 588 -8.86 14.33 -7.60
C ALA A 588 -8.84 14.47 -9.13
N TRP A 589 -9.23 13.43 -9.86
CA TRP A 589 -9.37 13.45 -11.32
C TRP A 589 -10.45 12.48 -11.77
N GLY A 590 -11.02 12.70 -12.96
CA GLY A 590 -11.91 11.75 -13.59
C GLY A 590 -11.15 10.77 -14.49
N GLU A 591 -11.54 9.49 -14.50
CA GLU A 591 -10.90 8.45 -15.30
C GLU A 591 -11.94 7.45 -15.83
N PHE A 592 -11.72 6.88 -17.02
CA PHE A 592 -12.55 5.80 -17.54
C PHE A 592 -12.20 4.48 -16.85
N ALA A 593 -13.13 3.87 -16.09
CA ALA A 593 -12.93 2.60 -15.42
C ALA A 593 -13.95 1.53 -15.84
N ASP A 594 -13.47 0.30 -16.06
CA ASP A 594 -14.34 -0.87 -16.18
C ASP A 594 -14.89 -1.21 -14.79
N LEU A 595 -16.19 -1.03 -14.60
CA LEU A 595 -16.86 -1.42 -13.37
C LEU A 595 -17.32 -2.89 -13.46
N PRO A 596 -17.47 -3.62 -12.33
CA PRO A 596 -17.97 -5.00 -12.33
C PRO A 596 -19.34 -5.21 -13.00
N THR A 597 -20.04 -4.12 -13.32
CA THR A 597 -21.38 -4.09 -13.92
C THR A 597 -21.38 -4.10 -15.46
N GLY A 598 -20.21 -4.07 -16.11
CA GLY A 598 -20.07 -3.89 -17.56
C GLY A 598 -19.46 -2.53 -17.94
N SER A 599 -19.71 -2.09 -19.19
CA SER A 599 -19.09 -0.97 -19.95
C SER A 599 -18.34 0.13 -19.18
N PRO A 600 -17.23 0.68 -19.74
CA PRO A 600 -16.43 1.71 -19.10
C PRO A 600 -17.27 2.90 -18.63
N ARG A 601 -17.12 3.29 -17.35
CA ARG A 601 -17.76 4.48 -16.78
C ARG A 601 -16.72 5.47 -16.31
N ILE A 602 -17.07 6.75 -16.32
CA ILE A 602 -16.25 7.80 -15.73
C ILE A 602 -16.42 7.72 -14.22
N VAL A 603 -15.31 7.60 -13.51
CA VAL A 603 -15.25 7.59 -12.04
C VAL A 603 -14.22 8.60 -11.58
N ASN A 604 -14.41 9.15 -10.37
CA ASN A 604 -13.44 10.06 -9.80
C ASN A 604 -12.52 9.31 -8.84
N PHE A 605 -11.21 9.52 -8.99
CA PHE A 605 -10.21 9.03 -8.05
C PHE A 605 -9.67 10.20 -7.24
N VAL A 606 -9.20 9.93 -6.03
CA VAL A 606 -8.49 10.91 -5.20
C VAL A 606 -7.18 10.30 -4.75
N ARG A 607 -6.07 11.03 -4.77
CA ARG A 607 -4.76 10.59 -4.30
C ARG A 607 -4.16 11.64 -3.40
N ARG A 608 -3.45 11.19 -2.37
CA ARG A 608 -2.58 12.05 -1.56
C ARG A 608 -1.12 11.80 -1.95
N LEU A 609 -0.38 12.87 -2.24
CA LEU A 609 1.02 12.83 -2.63
C LEU A 609 1.87 13.52 -1.55
N PRO A 610 3.07 13.00 -1.25
CA PRO A 610 3.97 13.60 -0.26
C PRO A 610 4.46 14.99 -0.67
#